data_AF-A0A2E3Z906-F1
#
_entry.id   AF-A0A2E3Z906-F1
#
_cell.length_a   1.000
_cell.length_b   1.000
_cell.length_c   1.000
_cell.angle_alpha   90.00
_cell.angle_beta   90.00
_cell.angle_gamma   90.00
#
_symmetry.space_group_name_H-M   'P 1'
#
loop_
_entity.id
_entity.type
_entity.pdbx_description
1 polymer ?
#
loop_
_entity_poly.entity_id
_entity_poly.type
_entity_poly.pdbx_seq_one_letter_code
_entity_poly.pdbx_strand_id
1 'polypeptide(L)'
;MASSLLTALRQKHAPTAAHSLRVALGCSSWALFAKLDEETGDTVELAALMHDIGKIGGLCEEAKPLTGVAAEQPCAKPARYV
;
A
#
# COMPACT_ATOMS: atom_id res chain seq x y z
N MET A 1 3.01 -3.52 13.90
CA MET A 1 1.92 -2.53 13.71
C MET A 1 1.64 -2.21 12.24
N ALA A 2 2.64 -2.16 11.36
CA ALA A 2 2.44 -1.90 9.92
C ALA A 2 1.59 -2.96 9.17
N SER A 3 1.59 -4.21 9.65
CA SER A 3 0.91 -5.33 8.99
C SER A 3 -0.61 -5.16 8.87
N SER A 4 -1.28 -4.56 9.87
CA SER A 4 -2.73 -4.33 9.83
C SER A 4 -3.10 -3.21 8.85
N LEU A 5 -2.30 -2.14 8.80
CA LEU A 5 -2.47 -1.04 7.85
C LEU A 5 -2.22 -1.47 6.41
N LEU A 6 -1.17 -2.27 6.17
CA LEU A 6 -0.94 -2.88 4.87
C LEU A 6 -2.08 -3.82 4.49
N THR A 7 -2.64 -4.58 5.45
CA THR A 7 -3.81 -5.43 5.21
C THR A 7 -5.03 -4.60 4.81
N ALA A 8 -5.28 -3.47 5.47
CA ALA A 8 -6.34 -2.54 5.07
C ALA A 8 -6.12 -1.96 3.67
N LEU A 9 -4.87 -1.60 3.32
CA LEU A 9 -4.52 -1.16 1.96
C LEU A 9 -4.76 -2.26 0.93
N ARG A 10 -4.43 -3.52 1.25
CA ARG A 10 -4.68 -4.68 0.37
C ARG A 10 -6.16 -4.89 0.12
N GLN A 11 -7.00 -4.74 1.15
CA GLN A 11 -8.45 -4.90 1.01
C GLN A 11 -9.09 -3.80 0.14
N LYS A 12 -8.53 -2.59 0.17
CA LYS A 12 -9.05 -1.48 -0.64
C LYS A 12 -8.45 -1.42 -2.04
N HIS A 13 -7.15 -1.62 -2.16
CA HIS A 13 -6.37 -1.54 -3.39
C HIS A 13 -5.20 -2.54 -3.37
N ALA A 14 -5.49 -3.79 -3.71
CA ALA A 14 -4.49 -4.86 -3.81
C ALA A 14 -3.25 -4.51 -4.68
N PRO A 15 -3.37 -3.83 -5.84
CA PRO A 15 -2.21 -3.47 -6.67
C PRO A 15 -1.25 -2.52 -5.95
N THR A 16 -1.79 -1.51 -5.26
CA THR A 16 -1.01 -0.53 -4.50
C THR A 16 -0.25 -1.21 -3.36
N ALA A 17 -0.92 -2.08 -2.61
CA ALA A 17 -0.24 -2.78 -1.52
C ALA A 17 0.88 -3.71 -2.00
N ALA A 18 0.70 -4.38 -3.15
CA ALA A 18 1.77 -5.16 -3.76
C ALA A 18 2.93 -4.29 -4.24
N HIS A 19 2.64 -3.08 -4.75
CA HIS A 19 3.66 -2.08 -5.09
C HIS A 19 4.45 -1.65 -3.86
N SER A 20 3.79 -1.21 -2.78
CA SER A 20 4.45 -0.77 -1.55
C SER A 20 5.32 -1.86 -0.93
N LEU A 21 4.88 -3.13 -0.97
CA LEU A 21 5.69 -4.26 -0.51
C LEU A 21 6.97 -4.44 -1.35
N ARG A 22 6.88 -4.34 -2.68
CA ARG A 22 8.07 -4.43 -3.55
C ARG A 22 9.05 -3.28 -3.29
N VAL A 23 8.54 -2.07 -3.06
CA VAL A 23 9.39 -0.92 -2.74
C VAL A 23 10.09 -1.13 -1.39
N ALA A 24 9.38 -1.60 -0.36
CA ALA A 24 9.97 -1.88 0.95
C ALA A 24 11.11 -2.93 0.87
N LEU A 25 10.91 -4.03 0.14
CA LEU A 25 11.96 -5.03 -0.08
C LEU A 25 13.17 -4.46 -0.84
N GLY A 26 12.92 -3.60 -1.83
CA GLY A 26 13.97 -2.88 -2.56
C GLY A 26 14.77 -1.95 -1.63
N CYS A 27 14.07 -1.19 -0.79
CA CYS A 27 14.66 -0.33 0.23
C CYS A 27 15.48 -1.11 1.26
N SER A 28 15.02 -2.29 1.69
CA SER A 28 15.76 -3.19 2.58
C SER A 28 17.09 -3.63 1.93
N SER A 29 17.05 -4.08 0.67
CA SER A 29 18.27 -4.47 -0.07
C SER A 29 19.24 -3.29 -0.27
N TRP A 30 18.69 -2.10 -0.53
CA TRP A 30 19.48 -0.89 -0.72
C TRP A 30 20.10 -0.40 0.59
N ALA A 31 19.37 -0.47 1.71
CA ALA A 31 19.87 -0.10 3.03
C ALA A 31 21.04 -1.00 3.46
N LEU A 32 20.93 -2.30 3.19
CA LEU A 32 22.03 -3.26 3.39
C LEU A 32 23.25 -2.92 2.53
N PHE A 33 23.03 -2.59 1.25
CA PHE A 33 24.11 -2.19 0.35
C PHE A 33 24.78 -0.86 0.79
N ALA A 34 23.98 0.09 1.25
CA ALA A 34 24.43 1.39 1.73
C ALA A 34 25.06 1.35 3.14
N LYS A 35 25.01 0.19 3.83
CA LYS A 35 25.50 0.01 5.21
C LYS A 35 24.91 1.02 6.19
N LEU A 36 23.60 1.28 6.04
CA LEU A 36 22.87 2.07 7.02
C LEU A 36 22.85 1.35 8.36
N ASP A 37 22.78 2.12 9.44
CA ASP A 37 22.48 1.58 10.75
C ASP A 37 21.08 0.95 10.76
N GLU A 38 20.86 0.02 11.69
CA GLU A 38 19.63 -0.78 11.78
C GLU A 38 18.39 0.11 11.99
N GLU A 39 18.50 1.16 12.81
CA GLU A 39 17.40 2.09 13.09
C GLU A 39 16.98 2.87 11.83
N THR A 40 17.95 3.38 11.08
CA THR A 40 17.72 4.10 9.82
C THR A 40 17.21 3.14 8.73
N GLY A 41 17.75 1.92 8.66
CA GLY A 41 17.29 0.89 7.73
C GLY A 41 15.83 0.52 7.95
N ASP A 42 15.45 0.23 9.20
CA ASP A 42 14.08 -0.09 9.61
C ASP A 42 13.12 1.08 9.33
N THR A 43 13.58 2.31 9.58
CA THR A 43 12.80 3.52 9.31
C THR A 43 12.53 3.67 7.81
N VAL A 44 13.54 3.44 6.96
CA VAL A 44 13.40 3.51 5.50
C VAL A 44 12.49 2.41 4.97
N GLU A 45 12.62 1.19 5.47
CA GLU A 45 11.73 0.07 5.10
C GLU A 45 10.27 0.35 5.48
N LEU A 46 10.05 0.83 6.71
CA LEU A 46 8.71 1.19 7.20
C LEU A 46 8.11 2.35 6.41
N ALA A 47 8.89 3.40 6.13
CA ALA A 47 8.47 4.53 5.33
C ALA A 47 8.11 4.10 3.90
N ALA A 48 8.93 3.25 3.28
CA ALA A 48 8.66 2.68 1.97
C ALA A 48 7.37 1.84 1.95
N LEU A 49 7.12 1.06 3.00
CA LEU A 49 5.91 0.25 3.11
C LEU A 49 4.64 1.10 3.29
N MET A 50 4.76 2.25 3.95
CA MET A 50 3.62 3.11 4.32
C MET A 50 3.43 4.34 3.41
N HIS A 51 4.32 4.59 2.45
CA HIS A 51 4.28 5.81 1.64
C HIS A 51 2.95 6.04 0.90
N ASP A 52 2.24 4.95 0.60
CA ASP A 52 0.97 4.95 -0.13
C ASP A 52 -0.28 4.75 0.77
N ILE A 53 -0.11 4.74 2.10
CA ILE A 53 -1.21 4.46 3.05
C ILE A 53 -2.32 5.51 3.01
N GLY A 54 -1.99 6.74 2.57
CA GLY A 54 -2.97 7.82 2.37
C GLY A 54 -4.10 7.47 1.39
N LYS A 55 -3.88 6.50 0.50
CA LYS A 55 -4.90 5.96 -0.41
C LYS A 55 -6.04 5.25 0.33
N ILE A 56 -5.86 4.85 1.60
CA ILE A 56 -6.95 4.35 2.45
C ILE A 56 -7.94 5.47 2.82
N GLY A 57 -7.44 6.67 3.12
CA GLY A 57 -8.25 7.83 3.54
C GLY A 57 -8.89 8.60 2.38
N GLY A 58 -8.29 8.55 1.19
CA GLY A 58 -8.89 9.11 -0.01
C GLY A 58 -10.19 8.39 -0.36
N LEU A 59 -11.33 9.06 -0.28
CA LEU A 59 -12.59 8.53 -0.80
C LEU A 59 -12.36 8.17 -2.27
N CYS A 60 -12.60 6.89 -2.60
CA CYS A 60 -12.60 6.28 -3.93
C CYS A 60 -12.06 7.17 -5.06
N GLU A 61 -10.79 7.01 -5.43
CA GLU A 61 -10.41 7.36 -6.79
C GLU A 61 -11.17 6.39 -7.71
N GLU A 62 -11.96 6.92 -8.64
CA GLU A 62 -12.73 6.10 -9.59
C GLU A 62 -11.80 5.09 -10.26
N ALA A 63 -12.01 3.81 -9.97
CA ALA A 63 -11.30 2.74 -10.65
C ALA A 63 -11.75 2.74 -12.11
N LYS A 64 -10.97 3.39 -12.99
CA LYS A 64 -11.17 3.26 -14.43
C LYS A 64 -10.88 1.80 -14.80
N PRO A 65 -11.88 1.05 -15.33
CA PRO A 65 -11.70 -0.36 -15.59
C PRO A 65 -10.73 -0.54 -16.77
N LEU A 66 -9.55 -1.11 -16.50
CA LEU A 66 -8.69 -1.64 -17.54
C LEU A 66 -9.23 -3.03 -17.91
N THR A 67 -9.97 -3.05 -19.02
CA THR A 67 -10.34 -4.19 -19.86
C THR A 67 -9.81 -5.57 -19.41
N GLY A 68 -10.74 -6.45 -19.00
CA GLY A 68 -10.66 -7.88 -19.34
C GLY A 68 -10.31 -8.90 -18.25
N VAL A 69 -10.14 -8.52 -16.97
CA VAL A 69 -9.98 -9.50 -15.89
C VAL A 69 -10.90 -9.16 -14.73
N ALA A 70 -11.70 -10.13 -14.30
CA ALA A 70 -12.71 -10.02 -13.25
C ALA A 70 -12.16 -9.37 -11.98
N ALA A 71 -12.52 -8.10 -11.77
CA ALA A 71 -12.32 -7.40 -10.52
C ALA A 71 -13.45 -7.80 -9.56
N GLU A 72 -13.25 -8.87 -8.80
CA GLU A 72 -14.08 -9.14 -7.63
C GLU A 72 -13.47 -8.44 -6.43
N GLN A 73 -13.97 -7.24 -6.15
CA GLN A 73 -14.16 -6.69 -4.80
C GLN A 73 -14.89 -5.34 -4.95
N PRO A 74 -16.23 -5.30 -4.83
CA PRO A 74 -16.94 -4.04 -4.83
C PRO A 74 -16.61 -3.29 -3.53
N CYS A 75 -15.84 -2.21 -3.65
CA CYS A 75 -15.67 -1.24 -2.57
C CYS A 75 -17.06 -0.70 -2.23
N ALA A 76 -17.59 -1.08 -1.07
CA ALA A 76 -18.91 -0.69 -0.60
C ALA A 76 -18.99 0.84 -0.57
N LYS A 77 -19.77 1.41 -1.49
CA LYS A 77 -20.07 2.85 -1.50
C LYS A 77 -20.85 3.14 -0.22
N PRO A 78 -20.47 4.15 0.60
CA PRO A 78 -21.27 4.51 1.75
C PRO A 78 -22.66 4.94 1.25
N ALA A 79 -23.70 4.33 1.83
CA ALA A 79 -25.08 4.75 1.61
C ALA A 79 -25.16 6.25 1.96
N ARG A 80 -25.42 7.08 0.96
CA ARG A 80 -25.77 8.47 1.18
C ARG A 80 -27.09 8.46 1.94
N TYR A 81 -27.02 8.71 3.26
CA TYR A 81 -28.21 9.08 4.02
C TYR A 81 -28.64 10.45 3.48
N VAL A 82 -29.77 10.44 2.76
CA VAL A 82 -30.49 11.64 2.33
C VAL A 82 -31.28 12.18 3.52
#